data_AF-A0A843XI88-F1
#
_entry.id   AF-A0A843XI88-F1
#
_cell.length_a   1.000
_cell.length_b   1.000
_cell.length_c   1.000
_cell.angle_alpha   90.00
_cell.angle_beta   90.00
_cell.angle_gamma   90.00
#
_symmetry.space_group_name_H-M   'P 1'
#
loop_
_entity.id
_entity.type
_entity.pdbx_description
1 polymer ?
#
loop_
_entity_poly.entity_id
_entity_poly.type
_entity_poly.pdbx_seq_one_letter_code
_entity_poly.pdbx_strand_id
1 'polypeptide(L)'
;MEGEKWVRNSAQAKINRAAHPKANVHTSGSVSFATHKARMETQFKRPPQFQELFDQTHKKKGTNNYISEKAWEVASYSRGMEERYRDDSQRLELDPDIWIVASGAPK
;
A
#
# COMPACT_ATOMS: atom_id res chain seq x y z
N MET A 1 7.72 4.38 -34.71
CA MET A 1 7.71 5.36 -33.60
C MET A 1 6.78 4.89 -32.46
N GLU A 2 7.04 3.73 -31.89
CA GLU A 2 6.17 3.16 -30.84
C GLU A 2 6.72 3.41 -29.43
N GLY A 3 8.05 3.47 -29.29
CA GLY A 3 8.74 3.82 -28.05
C GLY A 3 8.48 5.25 -27.56
N GLU A 4 8.39 6.24 -28.46
CA GLU A 4 8.13 7.63 -28.07
C GLU A 4 6.74 7.83 -27.47
N LYS A 5 5.74 7.11 -27.99
CA LYS A 5 4.36 7.13 -27.48
C LYS A 5 4.30 6.58 -26.06
N TRP A 6 5.02 5.48 -25.79
CA TRP A 6 5.07 4.87 -24.46
C TRP A 6 5.71 5.80 -23.42
N VAL A 7 6.83 6.43 -23.75
CA VAL A 7 7.51 7.38 -22.85
C VAL A 7 6.60 8.54 -22.50
N ARG A 8 5.92 9.12 -23.52
CA ARG A 8 5.01 10.25 -23.34
C ARG A 8 3.81 9.89 -22.47
N ASN A 9 3.22 8.70 -22.67
CA ASN A 9 2.12 8.19 -21.86
C ASN A 9 2.54 7.96 -20.40
N SER A 10 3.73 7.40 -20.17
CA SER A 10 4.27 7.18 -18.82
C SER A 10 4.51 8.50 -18.08
N ALA A 11 5.08 9.49 -18.77
CA ALA A 11 5.28 10.84 -18.24
C ALA A 11 3.96 11.52 -17.88
N GLN A 12 2.95 11.46 -18.77
CA GLN A 12 1.64 12.03 -18.51
C GLN A 12 0.93 11.35 -17.33
N ALA A 13 1.00 10.01 -17.23
CA ALA A 13 0.45 9.28 -16.09
C ALA A 13 1.13 9.67 -14.77
N LYS A 14 2.43 9.97 -14.79
CA LYS A 14 3.14 10.51 -13.62
C LYS A 14 2.61 11.90 -13.24
N ILE A 15 2.42 12.81 -14.21
CA ILE A 15 1.87 14.15 -13.97
C ILE A 15 0.44 14.07 -13.42
N ASN A 16 -0.42 13.25 -14.03
CA ASN A 16 -1.80 13.07 -13.58
C ASN A 16 -1.88 12.53 -12.14
N ARG A 17 -1.01 11.57 -11.77
CA ARG A 17 -0.92 11.11 -10.37
C ARG A 17 -0.46 12.21 -9.41
N ALA A 18 0.49 13.04 -9.82
CA ALA A 18 0.97 14.16 -9.01
C ALA A 18 -0.09 15.27 -8.85
N ALA A 19 -0.97 15.46 -9.85
CA ALA A 19 -2.07 16.43 -9.80
C ALA A 19 -3.16 16.06 -8.78
N HIS A 20 -3.18 14.81 -8.29
CA HIS A 20 -4.09 14.35 -7.25
C HIS A 20 -3.33 14.00 -5.97
N PRO A 21 -2.87 15.00 -5.18
CA PRO A 21 -2.04 14.78 -3.99
C PRO A 21 -2.73 13.98 -2.87
N LYS A 22 -4.07 13.92 -2.89
CA LYS A 22 -4.88 13.13 -1.96
C LYS A 22 -5.17 11.71 -2.44
N ALA A 23 -4.72 11.33 -3.64
CA ALA A 23 -4.85 9.95 -4.10
C ALA A 23 -4.01 9.02 -3.20
N ASN A 24 -4.50 7.81 -2.95
CA ASN A 24 -3.73 6.82 -2.23
C ASN A 24 -2.68 6.23 -3.19
N VAL A 25 -1.48 6.80 -3.17
CA VAL A 25 -0.41 6.46 -4.12
C VAL A 25 0.32 5.21 -3.65
N HIS A 26 0.18 4.13 -4.41
CA HIS A 26 0.97 2.91 -4.27
C HIS A 26 2.34 3.09 -4.92
N THR A 27 3.43 2.75 -4.21
CA THR A 27 4.80 2.95 -4.72
C THR A 27 5.33 1.77 -5.52
N SER A 28 4.71 0.60 -5.41
CA SER A 28 5.27 -0.63 -5.98
C SER A 28 4.87 -0.86 -7.45
N GLY A 29 4.52 0.23 -8.15
CA GLY A 29 4.20 0.21 -9.58
C GLY A 29 2.98 -0.66 -9.87
N SER A 30 3.11 -1.55 -10.85
CA SER A 30 2.08 -2.51 -11.28
C SER A 30 2.07 -3.81 -10.47
N VAL A 31 2.91 -3.93 -9.44
CA VAL A 31 2.92 -5.12 -8.57
C VAL A 31 1.73 -5.06 -7.61
N SER A 32 0.90 -6.10 -7.63
CA SER A 32 -0.30 -6.18 -6.80
C SER A 32 0.04 -6.39 -5.31
N PHE A 33 -0.87 -5.99 -4.43
CA PHE A 33 -0.76 -6.29 -2.98
C PHE A 33 -0.65 -7.79 -2.70
N ALA A 34 -1.36 -8.63 -3.45
CA ALA A 34 -1.26 -10.09 -3.34
C ALA A 34 0.17 -10.59 -3.61
N THR A 35 0.83 -10.03 -4.62
CA THR A 35 2.23 -10.36 -4.92
C THR A 35 3.17 -9.93 -3.80
N HIS A 36 2.93 -8.75 -3.20
CA HIS A 36 3.67 -8.31 -2.01
C HIS A 36 3.44 -9.22 -0.81
N LYS A 37 2.18 -9.60 -0.55
CA LYS A 37 1.82 -10.54 0.52
C LYS A 37 2.56 -11.86 0.37
N ALA A 38 2.50 -12.50 -0.80
CA ALA A 38 3.18 -13.78 -1.05
C ALA A 38 4.71 -13.71 -0.87
N ARG A 39 5.33 -12.60 -1.30
CA ARG A 39 6.77 -12.36 -1.10
C ARG A 39 7.10 -12.22 0.39
N MET A 40 6.30 -11.47 1.13
CA MET A 40 6.49 -11.26 2.57
C MET A 40 6.22 -12.53 3.37
N GLU A 41 5.23 -13.34 3.00
CA GLU A 41 4.98 -14.67 3.59
C GLU A 41 6.20 -15.58 3.47
N THR A 42 6.82 -15.60 2.30
CA THR A 42 8.02 -16.38 2.05
C THR A 42 9.21 -15.88 2.88
N GLN A 43 9.33 -14.56 3.05
CA GLN A 43 10.40 -13.92 3.80
C GLN A 43 10.24 -14.07 5.32
N PHE A 44 9.02 -13.88 5.83
CA PHE A 44 8.72 -13.88 7.27
C PHE A 44 8.41 -15.27 7.81
N LYS A 45 8.15 -16.25 6.93
CA LYS A 45 7.63 -17.58 7.29
C LYS A 45 6.30 -17.53 8.05
N ARG A 46 5.54 -16.45 7.86
CA ARG A 46 4.20 -16.21 8.39
C ARG A 46 3.46 -15.18 7.52
N PRO A 47 2.13 -15.12 7.58
CA PRO A 47 1.36 -14.00 7.00
C PRO A 47 1.85 -12.64 7.53
N PRO A 48 2.04 -11.64 6.65
CA PRO A 48 2.33 -10.28 7.09
C PRO A 48 1.09 -9.67 7.74
N GLN A 49 1.33 -8.87 8.77
CA GLN A 49 0.30 -8.01 9.34
C GLN A 49 -0.05 -6.90 8.34
N PHE A 50 -1.27 -6.36 8.44
CA PHE A 50 -1.72 -5.27 7.57
C PHE A 50 -0.72 -4.10 7.54
N GLN A 51 -0.26 -3.65 8.71
CA GLN A 51 0.68 -2.52 8.80
C GLN A 51 2.01 -2.83 8.12
N GLU A 52 2.50 -4.07 8.20
CA GLU A 52 3.75 -4.49 7.52
C GLU A 52 3.58 -4.41 6.00
N LEU A 53 2.48 -4.95 5.48
CA LEU A 53 2.17 -4.93 4.05
C LEU A 53 1.93 -3.49 3.55
N PHE A 54 1.27 -2.66 4.35
CA PHE A 54 1.01 -1.26 4.05
C PHE A 54 2.29 -0.44 4.01
N ASP A 55 3.18 -0.61 4.99
CA ASP A 55 4.47 0.06 5.07
C ASP A 55 5.36 -0.29 3.88
N GLN A 56 5.40 -1.58 3.49
CA GLN A 56 6.17 -2.06 2.35
C GLN A 56 5.77 -1.38 1.03
N THR A 57 4.51 -0.97 0.91
CA THR A 57 3.91 -0.47 -0.32
C THR A 57 3.75 1.05 -0.36
N HIS A 58 3.76 1.72 0.81
CA HIS A 58 3.50 3.17 0.93
C HIS A 58 4.63 3.99 1.57
N LYS A 59 5.75 3.38 1.97
CA LYS A 59 6.97 4.10 2.38
C LYS A 59 7.91 4.34 1.21
N LYS A 60 8.61 5.48 1.23
CA LYS A 60 9.67 5.80 0.26
C LYS A 60 10.88 4.89 0.52
N LYS A 61 11.34 4.17 -0.51
CA LYS A 61 12.49 3.26 -0.43
C LYS A 61 13.72 3.96 0.19
N GLY A 62 14.36 3.31 1.15
CA GLY A 62 15.54 3.85 1.84
C GLY A 62 15.23 4.91 2.91
N THR A 63 13.96 5.16 3.20
CA THR A 63 13.52 6.06 4.28
C THR A 63 12.36 5.44 5.06
N ASN A 64 12.05 5.99 6.23
CA ASN A 64 10.85 5.62 6.99
C ASN A 64 9.66 6.54 6.73
N ASN A 65 9.74 7.40 5.71
CA ASN A 65 8.71 8.39 5.41
C ASN A 65 7.66 7.81 4.44
N TYR A 66 6.39 8.11 4.69
CA TYR A 66 5.32 7.79 3.75
C TYR A 66 5.43 8.61 2.46
N ILE A 67 4.96 8.03 1.36
CA ILE A 67 5.00 8.70 0.06
C ILE A 67 3.98 9.84 -0.05
N SER A 68 2.87 9.75 0.67
CA SER A 68 1.81 10.76 0.68
C SER A 68 1.30 11.01 2.11
N GLU A 69 0.73 12.20 2.31
CA GLU A 69 0.00 12.55 3.53
C GLU A 69 -1.12 11.54 3.79
N LYS A 70 -1.83 11.11 2.73
CA LYS A 70 -2.92 10.14 2.86
C LYS A 70 -2.43 8.78 3.39
N ALA A 71 -1.27 8.32 2.95
CA ALA A 71 -0.67 7.09 3.47
C ALA A 71 -0.27 7.24 4.94
N TRP A 72 0.25 8.40 5.33
CA TRP A 72 0.55 8.69 6.73
C TRP A 72 -0.73 8.71 7.59
N GLU A 73 -1.82 9.32 7.12
CA GLU A 73 -3.10 9.33 7.82
C GLU A 73 -3.64 7.91 8.06
N VAL A 74 -3.65 7.07 7.02
CA VAL A 74 -4.14 5.67 7.10
C VAL A 74 -3.30 4.86 8.08
N ALA A 75 -1.98 4.99 8.01
CA ALA A 75 -1.09 4.31 8.95
C ALA A 75 -1.28 4.81 10.38
N SER A 76 -1.42 6.12 10.58
CA SER A 76 -1.60 6.72 11.90
C SER A 76 -2.92 6.31 12.54
N TYR A 77 -4.00 6.27 11.75
CA TYR A 77 -5.29 5.76 12.19
C TYR A 77 -5.20 4.28 12.60
N SER A 78 -4.61 3.44 11.73
CA SER A 78 -4.46 2.00 12.00
C SER A 78 -3.67 1.76 13.28
N ARG A 79 -2.55 2.48 13.47
CA ARG A 79 -1.72 2.38 14.67
C ARG A 79 -2.44 2.86 15.93
N GLY A 80 -3.19 3.96 15.83
CA GLY A 80 -4.01 4.46 16.94
C GLY A 80 -5.13 3.49 17.33
N MET A 81 -5.67 2.74 16.37
CA MET A 81 -6.62 1.67 16.64
C MET A 81 -5.95 0.48 17.35
N GLU A 82 -4.75 0.08 16.92
CA GLU A 82 -3.98 -0.96 17.61
C GLU A 82 -3.63 -0.60 19.05
N GLU A 83 -3.32 0.67 19.32
CA GLU A 83 -3.01 1.14 20.66
C GLU A 83 -4.26 1.16 21.56
N ARG A 84 -5.38 1.68 21.05
CA ARG A 84 -6.63 1.80 21.83
C ARG A 84 -7.30 0.46 22.11
N TYR A 85 -7.22 -0.48 21.18
CA TYR A 85 -7.93 -1.77 21.24
C TYR A 85 -6.96 -2.96 21.38
N ARG A 86 -5.77 -2.73 21.97
CA ARG A 86 -4.73 -3.76 22.11
C ARG A 86 -5.22 -5.02 22.83
N ASP A 87 -6.14 -4.87 23.77
CA ASP A 87 -6.64 -5.93 24.66
C ASP A 87 -8.11 -6.30 24.36
N ASP A 88 -8.70 -5.75 23.29
CA ASP A 88 -10.11 -5.92 23.00
C ASP A 88 -10.32 -7.05 21.99
N SER A 89 -10.93 -8.15 22.47
CA SER A 89 -11.33 -9.30 21.64
C SER A 89 -12.36 -8.95 20.56
N GLN A 90 -12.98 -7.77 20.63
CA GLN A 90 -13.91 -7.26 19.61
C GLN A 90 -13.24 -6.50 18.46
N ARG A 91 -11.89 -6.47 18.43
CA ARG A 91 -11.12 -5.90 17.32
C ARG A 91 -11.56 -6.54 16.00
N LEU A 92 -12.08 -5.71 15.09
CA LEU A 92 -12.10 -6.04 13.68
C LEU A 92 -10.63 -6.09 13.22
N GLU A 93 -10.05 -7.28 13.15
CA GLU A 93 -8.78 -7.46 12.46
C GLU A 93 -8.96 -6.93 11.05
N LEU A 94 -8.14 -5.94 10.68
CA LEU A 94 -8.12 -5.45 9.32
C LEU A 94 -7.47 -6.55 8.48
N ASP A 95 -8.30 -7.46 7.98
CA ASP A 95 -7.87 -8.61 7.22
C ASP A 95 -7.13 -8.12 5.95
N PRO A 96 -5.83 -8.45 5.80
CA PRO A 96 -5.07 -8.12 4.61
C PRO A 96 -5.76 -8.60 3.33
N ASP A 97 -6.53 -9.69 3.36
CA ASP A 97 -7.25 -10.21 2.21
C ASP A 97 -8.46 -9.36 1.83
N ILE A 98 -9.20 -8.81 2.80
CA ILE A 98 -10.26 -7.82 2.54
C ILE A 98 -9.65 -6.59 1.86
N TRP A 99 -8.49 -6.13 2.35
CA TRP A 99 -7.79 -5.01 1.74
C TRP A 99 -7.30 -5.32 0.32
N ILE A 100 -6.76 -6.52 0.09
CA ILE A 100 -6.32 -6.98 -1.24
C ILE A 100 -7.51 -6.96 -2.23
N VAL A 101 -8.67 -7.48 -1.84
CA VAL A 101 -9.89 -7.44 -2.66
C VAL A 101 -10.34 -6.01 -2.94
N ALA A 102 -10.40 -5.16 -1.91
CA ALA A 102 -10.78 -3.75 -2.05
C ALA A 102 -9.81 -2.94 -2.94
N SER A 103 -8.53 -3.33 -2.96
CA SER A 103 -7.49 -2.72 -3.79
C SER A 103 -7.52 -3.14 -5.26
N GLY A 104 -8.47 -4.01 -5.65
CA GLY A 104 -8.71 -4.39 -7.04
C GLY A 104 -7.92 -5.60 -7.52
N ALA A 105 -7.40 -6.44 -6.62
CA ALA A 105 -6.89 -7.76 -7.03
C ALA A 105 -8.06 -8.66 -7.47
N PRO A 106 -7.93 -9.43 -8.57
CA PRO A 106 -8.96 -10.40 -8.96
C PRO A 106 -9.11 -11.48 -7.89
N LYS A 107 -10.37 -11.91 -7.66
CA LYS A 107 -10.72 -13.08 -6.83
C LYS A 107 -10.04 -14.35 -7.32
#